data_AF-A0A1X1ZEW6-F1
#
_entry.id   AF-A0A1X1ZEW6-F1
#
_cell.length_a   1.000
_cell.length_b   1.000
_cell.length_c   1.000
_cell.angle_alpha   90.00
_cell.angle_beta   90.00
_cell.angle_gamma   90.00
#
_symmetry.space_group_name_H-M   'P 1'
#
loop_
_entity.id
_entity.type
_entity.pdbx_description
1 polymer ?
#
loop_
_entity_poly.entity_id
_entity_poly.type
_entity_poly.pdbx_seq_one_letter_code
_entity_poly.pdbx_strand_id
1 'polypeptide(L)'
;MLNAGLCFAACKVVRVIAREEGIRTEPLTVTVEASHEGHELSLGSRQPRLKRHALAQGTLQTWSGHEIIHFPDHGAVFDPTITQLSTWEATVLPAVAKAPAILREGDRIPAVLEPLSINATYTVQRANFDYMRMSSWPDIEQMANDGGKIVGPAADQLVATMHSGSSSS
;
A
#
# COMPACT_ATOMS: atom_id res chain seq x y z
N MET A 1 -6.97 -10.96 13.36
CA MET A 1 -7.15 -11.29 11.93
C MET A 1 -6.88 -10.03 11.15
N LEU A 2 -5.77 -9.96 10.41
CA LEU A 2 -5.43 -8.78 9.61
C LEU A 2 -6.34 -8.73 8.40
N ASN A 3 -7.11 -7.64 8.29
CA ASN A 3 -8.06 -7.40 7.22
C ASN A 3 -7.31 -7.35 5.89
N ALA A 4 -7.45 -8.43 5.13
CA ALA A 4 -6.94 -8.59 3.77
C ALA A 4 -7.43 -7.52 2.78
N GLY A 5 -8.25 -6.56 3.25
CA GLY A 5 -8.77 -5.45 2.47
C GLY A 5 -8.07 -4.11 2.62
N LEU A 6 -7.22 -3.93 3.63
CA LEU A 6 -6.68 -2.59 3.94
C LEU A 6 -5.57 -2.16 2.97
N CYS A 7 -4.64 -3.05 2.61
CA CYS A 7 -3.54 -2.73 1.69
C CYS A 7 -4.04 -2.35 0.29
N PHE A 8 -4.99 -3.12 -0.27
CA PHE A 8 -5.54 -2.80 -1.58
C PHE A 8 -6.37 -1.50 -1.55
N ALA A 9 -7.16 -1.27 -0.49
CA ALA A 9 -7.99 -0.08 -0.37
C ALA A 9 -7.14 1.19 -0.24
N ALA A 10 -6.10 1.14 0.60
CA ALA A 10 -5.13 2.22 0.73
C ALA A 10 -4.39 2.49 -0.59
N CYS A 11 -3.95 1.43 -1.28
CA CYS A 11 -3.33 1.56 -2.59
C CYS A 11 -4.26 2.20 -3.62
N LYS A 12 -5.55 1.85 -3.62
CA LYS A 12 -6.55 2.47 -4.50
C LYS A 12 -6.72 3.96 -4.22
N VAL A 13 -6.85 4.39 -2.96
CA VAL A 13 -7.00 5.81 -2.60
C VAL A 13 -5.84 6.63 -3.16
N VAL A 14 -4.61 6.18 -2.93
CA VAL A 14 -3.41 6.88 -3.43
C VAL A 14 -3.37 6.89 -4.96
N ARG A 15 -3.76 5.80 -5.64
CA ARG A 15 -3.85 5.76 -7.10
C ARG A 15 -4.90 6.72 -7.67
N VAL A 16 -6.04 6.90 -6.98
CA VAL A 16 -7.07 7.87 -7.37
C VAL A 16 -6.52 9.28 -7.26
N ILE A 17 -5.90 9.63 -6.13
CA ILE A 17 -5.26 10.95 -5.92
C ILE A 17 -4.17 11.19 -6.96
N ALA A 18 -3.26 10.23 -7.15
CA ALA A 18 -2.19 10.32 -8.15
C ALA A 18 -2.74 10.53 -9.57
N ARG A 19 -3.86 9.88 -9.91
CA ARG A 19 -4.50 10.04 -11.22
C ARG A 19 -5.06 11.45 -11.43
N GLU A 20 -5.67 12.06 -10.42
CA GLU A 20 -6.13 13.46 -10.50
C GLU A 20 -4.96 14.42 -10.76
N GLU A 21 -3.78 14.10 -10.22
CA GLU A 21 -2.52 14.84 -10.46
C GLU A 21 -1.80 14.45 -11.76
N GLY A 22 -2.37 13.57 -12.59
CA GLY A 22 -1.74 13.08 -13.82
C GLY A 22 -0.51 12.19 -13.60
N ILE A 23 -0.30 11.69 -12.39
CA ILE A 23 0.82 10.82 -12.02
C ILE A 23 0.47 9.36 -12.31
N ARG A 24 1.30 8.70 -13.13
CA ARG A 24 1.15 7.29 -13.44
C ARG A 24 1.50 6.43 -12.22
N THR A 25 0.60 5.50 -11.90
CA THR A 25 0.79 4.54 -10.81
C THR A 25 0.31 3.15 -11.20
N GLU A 26 0.99 2.13 -10.67
CA GLU A 26 0.69 0.72 -10.91
C GLU A 26 0.58 -0.01 -9.57
N PRO A 27 -0.43 -0.86 -9.37
CA PRO A 27 -0.47 -1.73 -8.21
C PRO A 27 0.58 -2.83 -8.32
N LEU A 28 1.24 -3.15 -7.21
CA LEU A 28 2.29 -4.15 -7.17
C LEU A 28 2.04 -5.11 -6.01
N THR A 29 1.85 -6.40 -6.32
CA THR A 29 1.77 -7.43 -5.28
C THR A 29 3.17 -7.86 -4.87
N VAL A 30 3.42 -7.96 -3.57
CA VAL A 30 4.74 -8.25 -3.01
C VAL A 30 4.65 -9.21 -1.82
N THR A 31 5.78 -9.81 -1.49
CA THR A 31 6.07 -10.25 -0.12
C THR A 31 7.02 -9.25 0.54
N VAL A 32 6.93 -9.10 1.85
CA VAL A 32 7.84 -8.24 2.63
C VAL A 32 8.53 -9.10 3.67
N GLU A 33 9.85 -8.99 3.76
CA GLU A 33 10.67 -9.63 4.78
C GLU A 33 11.47 -8.54 5.49
N ALA A 34 11.38 -8.45 6.81
CA ALA A 34 12.17 -7.54 7.64
C ALA A 34 12.51 -8.21 8.98
N SER A 35 13.59 -7.77 9.63
CA SER A 35 13.94 -8.22 10.97
C SER A 35 14.44 -7.07 11.82
N HIS A 36 13.99 -7.03 13.08
CA HIS A 36 14.41 -6.03 14.06
C HIS A 36 14.42 -6.66 15.45
N GLU A 37 15.50 -6.46 16.20
CA GLU A 37 15.64 -6.94 17.59
C GLU A 37 15.30 -8.43 17.82
N GLY A 38 15.64 -9.29 16.84
CA GLY A 38 15.36 -10.73 16.91
C GLY A 38 13.92 -11.12 16.54
N HIS A 39 13.10 -10.16 16.11
CA HIS A 39 11.77 -10.40 15.59
C HIS A 39 11.78 -10.38 14.07
N GLU A 40 11.08 -11.34 13.46
CA GLU A 40 10.90 -11.42 12.01
C GLU A 40 9.49 -10.94 11.64
N LEU A 41 9.44 -10.07 10.64
CA LEU A 41 8.22 -9.64 9.97
C LEU A 41 8.20 -10.27 8.58
N SER A 42 7.17 -11.06 8.31
CA SER A 42 6.89 -11.61 6.98
C SER A 42 5.46 -11.28 6.57
N LEU A 43 5.30 -10.63 5.42
CA LEU A 43 4.01 -10.24 4.87
C LEU A 43 3.80 -10.73 3.45
N GLY A 44 2.53 -10.89 3.08
CA GLY A 44 2.13 -11.39 1.77
C GLY A 44 2.38 -12.89 1.60
N SER A 45 2.22 -13.36 0.36
CA SER A 45 2.44 -14.76 0.00
C SER A 45 3.12 -14.83 -1.35
N ARG A 46 4.04 -15.80 -1.51
CA ARG A 46 4.68 -16.13 -2.79
C ARG A 46 3.70 -16.69 -3.83
N GLN A 47 2.50 -17.10 -3.40
CA GLN A 47 1.41 -17.53 -4.28
C GLN A 47 0.13 -16.82 -3.84
N PRO A 48 0.05 -15.50 -4.10
CA PRO A 48 -1.04 -14.69 -3.59
C PRO A 48 -2.35 -15.07 -4.30
N ARG A 49 -3.40 -15.32 -3.50
CA ARG A 49 -4.69 -15.83 -3.98
C ARG A 49 -5.85 -15.28 -3.16
N LEU A 50 -7.02 -15.21 -3.79
CA LEU A 50 -8.27 -14.97 -3.10
C LEU A 50 -8.82 -16.31 -2.57
N LYS A 51 -8.98 -16.43 -1.26
CA LYS A 51 -9.62 -17.58 -0.61
C LYS A 51 -11.06 -17.23 -0.26
N ARG A 52 -11.98 -18.12 -0.61
CA ARG A 52 -13.40 -18.04 -0.22
C ARG A 52 -13.63 -18.95 0.98
N HIS A 53 -14.28 -18.42 2.01
CA HIS A 53 -14.69 -19.14 3.20
C HIS A 53 -16.21 -19.08 3.29
N ALA A 54 -16.84 -20.24 3.43
CA ALA A 54 -18.27 -20.28 3.74
C ALA A 54 -18.45 -19.89 5.22
N LEU A 55 -19.35 -18.95 5.47
CA LEU A 55 -19.79 -18.55 6.81
C LEU A 55 -21.26 -18.92 6.97
N ALA A 56 -21.73 -19.00 8.22
CA ALA A 56 -23.13 -19.31 8.53
C ALA A 56 -24.13 -18.35 7.86
N GLN A 57 -23.71 -17.13 7.52
CA GLN A 57 -24.55 -16.09 6.90
C GLN A 57 -23.89 -15.45 5.66
N GLY A 58 -23.07 -16.20 4.90
CA GLY A 58 -22.54 -15.67 3.65
C GLY A 58 -21.21 -16.29 3.23
N THR A 59 -20.49 -15.59 2.35
CA THR A 59 -19.14 -15.97 1.95
C THR A 59 -18.17 -14.86 2.31
N LEU A 60 -17.12 -15.17 3.07
CA LEU A 60 -16.00 -14.28 3.32
C LEU A 60 -14.92 -14.52 2.28
N GLN A 61 -14.45 -13.46 1.64
CA GLN A 61 -13.30 -13.51 0.75
C GLN A 61 -12.09 -12.90 1.46
N THR A 62 -10.97 -13.61 1.43
CA THR A 62 -9.69 -13.16 2.03
C THR A 62 -8.60 -13.19 0.97
N TRP A 63 -7.89 -12.08 0.83
CA TRP A 63 -6.72 -11.95 -0.02
C TRP A 63 -5.46 -12.33 0.76
N SER A 64 -4.57 -13.13 0.17
CA SER A 64 -3.33 -13.57 0.82
C SER A 64 -2.08 -12.83 0.36
N GLY A 65 -2.19 -11.86 -0.56
CA GLY A 65 -1.07 -11.04 -0.98
C GLY A 65 -0.95 -9.76 -0.16
N HIS A 66 0.14 -9.02 -0.38
CA HIS A 66 0.32 -7.65 0.09
C HIS A 66 0.45 -6.74 -1.12
N GLU A 67 -0.23 -5.60 -1.13
CA GLU A 67 -0.19 -4.65 -2.25
C GLU A 67 0.51 -3.36 -1.82
N ILE A 68 1.39 -2.89 -2.69
CA ILE A 68 2.05 -1.58 -2.64
C ILE A 68 1.86 -0.88 -3.98
N ILE A 69 2.31 0.37 -4.08
CA ILE A 69 2.13 1.20 -5.27
C ILE A 69 3.48 1.45 -5.91
N HIS A 70 3.55 1.26 -7.23
CA HIS A 70 4.70 1.60 -8.04
C HIS A 70 4.46 2.92 -8.79
N PHE A 71 5.42 3.83 -8.70
CA PHE A 71 5.50 5.11 -9.39
C PHE A 71 6.64 5.03 -10.42
N PRO A 72 6.41 4.46 -11.61
CA PRO A 72 7.48 4.15 -12.57
C PRO A 72 8.25 5.40 -13.01
N ASP A 73 7.55 6.51 -13.23
CA ASP A 73 8.15 7.76 -13.71
C ASP A 73 8.96 8.48 -12.62
N HIS A 74 8.76 8.09 -11.36
CA HIS A 74 9.50 8.61 -10.21
C HIS A 74 10.55 7.61 -9.67
N GLY A 75 10.64 6.41 -10.25
CA GLY A 75 11.56 5.37 -9.83
C GLY A 75 11.38 4.96 -8.36
N ALA A 76 10.12 4.83 -7.91
CA ALA A 76 9.81 4.60 -6.51
C ALA A 76 8.64 3.62 -6.31
N VAL A 77 8.63 2.97 -5.16
CA VAL A 77 7.46 2.27 -4.62
C VAL A 77 7.05 2.87 -3.28
N PHE A 78 5.77 2.76 -2.96
CA PHE A 78 5.14 3.26 -1.74
C PHE A 78 4.27 2.19 -1.09
N ASP A 79 4.51 1.90 0.18
CA ASP A 79 3.68 1.02 0.99
C ASP A 79 2.94 1.83 2.08
N PRO A 80 1.65 2.15 1.85
CA PRO A 80 0.87 2.92 2.80
C PRO A 80 0.45 2.13 4.06
N THR A 81 0.64 0.81 4.08
CA THR A 81 0.05 -0.06 5.10
C THR A 81 1.06 -0.86 5.92
N ILE A 82 2.35 -0.75 5.62
CA ILE A 82 3.42 -1.37 6.41
C ILE A 82 3.32 -1.03 7.90
N THR A 83 2.86 0.18 8.20
CA THR A 83 2.70 0.76 9.55
C THR A 83 1.57 0.12 10.36
N GLN A 84 0.55 -0.41 9.68
CA GLN A 84 -0.60 -1.05 10.32
C GLN A 84 -0.33 -2.51 10.70
N LEU A 85 0.86 -3.03 10.36
CA LEU A 85 1.21 -4.44 10.47
C LEU A 85 2.37 -4.70 11.44
N SER A 86 3.09 -3.66 11.88
CA SER A 86 4.02 -3.75 12.99
C SER A 86 3.24 -3.64 14.31
N THR A 87 2.99 -4.75 14.98
CA THR A 87 2.56 -4.78 16.40
C THR A 87 3.66 -4.30 17.37
N TRP A 88 4.60 -3.50 16.89
CA TRP A 88 5.90 -3.17 17.48
C TRP A 88 6.00 -1.64 17.61
N GLU A 89 5.31 -1.10 18.61
CA GLU A 89 5.40 0.29 19.09
C GLU A 89 5.27 1.46 18.07
N ALA A 90 5.24 2.68 18.61
CA ALA A 90 4.67 3.86 17.99
C ALA A 90 5.44 4.39 16.77
N THR A 91 4.66 4.73 15.74
CA THR A 91 4.99 5.61 14.61
C THR A 91 6.06 5.10 13.65
N VAL A 92 5.83 3.94 13.02
CA VAL A 92 6.45 3.66 11.72
C VAL A 92 5.75 4.52 10.66
N LEU A 93 6.52 5.18 9.79
CA LEU A 93 5.98 5.97 8.68
C LEU A 93 5.68 5.09 7.46
N PRO A 94 4.75 5.49 6.57
CA PRO A 94 4.59 4.85 5.27
C PRO A 94 5.95 4.69 4.57
N ALA A 95 6.24 3.50 4.03
CA ALA A 95 7.55 3.23 3.46
C ALA A 95 7.62 3.71 2.00
N VAL A 96 8.69 4.43 1.67
CA VAL A 96 9.05 4.79 0.30
C VAL A 96 10.40 4.16 -0.01
N ALA A 97 10.51 3.47 -1.14
CA ALA A 97 11.76 2.86 -1.57
C ALA A 97 12.03 3.14 -3.05
N LYS A 98 13.31 3.24 -3.41
CA LYS A 98 13.73 3.38 -4.80
C LYS A 98 13.50 2.07 -5.56
N ALA A 99 12.89 2.16 -6.74
CA ALA A 99 12.60 1.02 -7.60
C ALA A 99 12.86 1.36 -9.08
N PRO A 100 13.24 0.38 -9.91
CA PRO A 100 13.33 0.58 -11.36
C PRO A 100 11.94 0.83 -11.97
N ALA A 101 11.89 1.59 -13.07
CA ALA A 101 10.65 1.90 -13.78
C ALA A 101 9.94 0.67 -14.39
N ILE A 102 10.64 -0.46 -14.49
CA ILE A 102 10.09 -1.75 -14.93
C ILE A 102 10.43 -2.77 -13.87
N LEU A 103 9.40 -3.33 -13.25
CA LEU A 103 9.51 -4.39 -12.25
C LEU A 103 8.98 -5.71 -12.80
N ARG A 104 9.66 -6.79 -12.46
CA ARG A 104 9.34 -8.18 -12.85
C ARG A 104 9.09 -9.02 -11.61
N GLU A 105 8.35 -10.10 -11.79
CA GLU A 105 8.19 -11.12 -10.75
C GLU A 105 9.56 -11.61 -10.25
N GLY A 106 9.75 -11.62 -8.94
CA GLY A 106 11.00 -11.98 -8.28
C GLY A 106 11.95 -10.81 -8.01
N ASP A 107 11.72 -9.62 -8.59
CA ASP A 107 12.56 -8.45 -8.31
C ASP A 107 12.53 -8.11 -6.82
N ARG A 108 13.70 -7.80 -6.27
CA ARG A 108 13.90 -7.44 -4.86
C ARG A 108 14.12 -5.94 -4.75
N ILE A 109 13.29 -5.29 -3.96
CA ILE A 109 13.35 -3.85 -3.70
C ILE A 109 13.78 -3.68 -2.24
N PRO A 110 15.03 -3.24 -1.98
CA PRO A 110 15.47 -2.94 -0.64
C PRO A 110 14.79 -1.66 -0.16
N ALA A 111 14.39 -1.64 1.11
CA ALA A 111 13.75 -0.51 1.74
C ALA A 111 14.26 -0.35 3.17
N VAL A 112 14.12 0.86 3.70
CA VAL A 112 14.38 1.18 5.10
C VAL A 112 13.09 1.71 5.69
N LEU A 113 12.60 1.07 6.75
CA LEU A 113 11.39 1.48 7.44
C LEU A 113 11.77 2.48 8.53
N GLU A 114 11.39 3.73 8.32
CA GLU A 114 11.64 4.83 9.25
C GLU A 114 10.53 4.93 10.29
N PRO A 115 10.83 5.45 11.51
CA PRO A 115 12.10 6.06 11.94
C PRO A 115 13.10 5.06 12.54
N LEU A 116 12.72 3.79 12.67
CA LEU A 116 13.54 2.77 13.34
C LEU A 116 14.69 2.22 12.46
N SER A 117 14.86 2.77 11.25
CA SER A 117 15.83 2.35 10.24
C SER A 117 15.88 0.82 10.03
N ILE A 118 14.71 0.17 9.99
CA ILE A 118 14.62 -1.28 9.84
C ILE A 118 14.82 -1.65 8.37
N ASN A 119 15.81 -2.49 8.07
CA ASN A 119 15.99 -3.01 6.72
C ASN A 119 14.86 -3.98 6.37
N ALA A 120 14.19 -3.71 5.25
CA ALA A 120 13.16 -4.55 4.68
C ALA A 120 13.51 -4.91 3.23
N THR A 121 13.06 -6.07 2.78
CA THR A 121 13.07 -6.45 1.37
C THR A 121 11.67 -6.73 0.90
N TYR A 122 11.24 -5.97 -0.09
CA TYR A 122 10.04 -6.26 -0.86
C TYR A 122 10.41 -7.15 -2.04
N THR A 123 9.70 -8.26 -2.24
CA THR A 123 9.89 -9.13 -3.40
C THR A 123 8.62 -9.14 -4.25
N VAL A 124 8.74 -8.74 -5.50
CA VAL A 124 7.61 -8.68 -6.44
C VAL A 124 7.05 -10.07 -6.69
N GLN A 125 5.72 -10.20 -6.60
CA GLN A 125 4.99 -11.43 -6.85
C GLN A 125 4.01 -11.24 -8.01
N ARG A 126 3.77 -12.30 -8.76
CA ARG A 126 2.68 -12.31 -9.74
C ARG A 126 1.36 -12.65 -9.04
N ALA A 127 0.47 -11.66 -8.98
CA ALA A 127 -0.91 -11.93 -8.62
C ALA A 127 -1.56 -12.80 -9.69
N ASN A 128 -2.07 -13.96 -9.31
CA ASN A 128 -2.91 -14.80 -10.17
C ASN A 128 -4.39 -14.35 -10.14
N PHE A 129 -4.64 -13.12 -9.71
CA PHE A 129 -5.97 -12.61 -9.44
C PHE A 129 -6.05 -11.12 -9.80
N ASP A 130 -7.07 -10.79 -10.59
CA ASP A 130 -7.44 -9.41 -10.93
C ASP A 130 -8.58 -8.99 -10.00
N TYR A 131 -8.26 -8.25 -8.94
CA TYR A 131 -9.23 -7.81 -7.94
C TYR A 131 -10.21 -6.76 -8.47
N MET A 132 -9.93 -6.13 -9.62
CA MET A 132 -10.90 -5.25 -10.29
C MET A 132 -12.13 -6.03 -10.78
N ARG A 133 -12.05 -7.37 -10.79
CA ARG A 133 -13.17 -8.27 -11.12
C ARG A 133 -13.94 -8.76 -9.89
N MET A 134 -13.62 -8.27 -8.68
CA MET A 134 -14.39 -8.61 -7.49
C MET A 134 -15.77 -7.96 -7.53
N SER A 135 -16.81 -8.66 -7.08
CA SER A 135 -18.18 -8.13 -7.06
C SER A 135 -18.35 -6.92 -6.15
N SER A 136 -17.55 -6.81 -5.09
CA SER A 136 -17.51 -5.64 -4.18
C SER A 136 -16.59 -4.53 -4.67
N TRP A 137 -15.88 -4.72 -5.79
CA TRP A 137 -14.96 -3.71 -6.33
C TRP A 137 -15.64 -2.35 -6.59
N PRO A 138 -16.87 -2.29 -7.16
CA PRO A 138 -17.56 -1.02 -7.35
C PRO A 138 -17.78 -0.26 -6.04
N ASP A 139 -18.13 -0.96 -4.95
CA ASP A 139 -18.35 -0.33 -3.64
C ASP A 139 -17.06 0.21 -3.05
N ILE A 140 -15.96 -0.56 -3.17
CA ILE A 140 -14.66 -0.09 -2.68
C ILE A 140 -14.13 1.06 -3.54
N GLU A 141 -14.37 1.03 -4.85
CA GLU A 141 -14.06 2.12 -5.76
C GLU A 141 -14.85 3.39 -5.40
N GLN A 142 -16.14 3.25 -5.11
CA GLN A 142 -16.97 4.36 -4.66
C GLN A 142 -16.47 4.93 -3.33
N MET A 143 -16.20 4.08 -2.33
CA MET A 143 -15.66 4.49 -1.05
C MET A 143 -14.31 5.20 -1.18
N ALA A 144 -13.42 4.72 -2.05
CA ALA A 144 -12.11 5.34 -2.28
C ALA A 144 -12.25 6.69 -3.00
N ASN A 145 -13.15 6.80 -3.98
CA ASN A 145 -13.44 8.05 -4.68
C ASN A 145 -14.08 9.09 -3.76
N ASP A 146 -15.00 8.68 -2.89
CA ASP A 146 -15.62 9.56 -1.90
C ASP A 146 -14.63 9.96 -0.80
N GLY A 147 -13.77 9.02 -0.38
CA GLY A 147 -12.63 9.32 0.49
C GLY A 147 -11.68 10.33 -0.15
N GLY A 148 -11.37 10.20 -1.44
CA GLY A 148 -10.56 11.17 -2.19
C GLY A 148 -11.14 12.58 -2.19
N LYS A 149 -12.46 12.73 -2.28
CA LYS A 149 -13.15 14.04 -2.17
C LYS A 149 -13.05 14.66 -0.76
N ILE A 150 -12.85 13.85 0.27
CA ILE A 150 -12.65 14.30 1.66
C ILE A 150 -11.16 14.61 1.90
N VAL A 151 -10.27 13.79 1.35
CA VAL A 151 -8.81 13.92 1.50
C VAL A 151 -8.27 15.09 0.69
N GLY A 152 -8.81 15.40 -0.49
CA GLY A 152 -8.38 16.54 -1.32
C GLY A 152 -8.36 17.87 -0.54
N PRO A 153 -9.48 18.34 0.02
CA PRO A 153 -9.51 19.56 0.82
C PRO A 153 -8.59 19.53 2.06
N ALA A 154 -8.39 18.36 2.68
CA ALA A 154 -7.48 18.20 3.82
C ALA A 154 -6.01 18.26 3.39
N ALA A 155 -5.67 17.69 2.24
CA ALA A 155 -4.35 17.78 1.62
C ALA A 155 -4.05 19.21 1.17
N ASP A 156 -5.02 19.91 0.57
CA ASP A 156 -4.91 21.32 0.19
C ASP A 156 -4.69 22.21 1.43
N GLN A 157 -5.41 21.96 2.53
CA GLN A 157 -5.17 22.66 3.80
C GLN A 157 -3.80 22.37 4.40
N LEU A 158 -3.34 21.11 4.31
CA LEU A 158 -2.01 20.73 4.79
C LEU A 158 -0.90 21.44 3.98
N VAL A 159 -1.03 21.46 2.65
CA VAL A 159 -0.13 22.16 1.74
C VAL A 159 -0.15 23.67 1.99
N ALA A 160 -1.34 24.27 2.15
CA ALA A 160 -1.47 25.70 2.49
C ALA A 160 -0.85 26.03 3.86
N THR A 161 -0.96 25.14 4.83
CA THR A 161 -0.34 25.30 6.17
C THR A 161 1.18 25.22 6.09
N MET A 162 1.72 24.32 5.28
CA MET A 162 3.17 24.20 5.06
C MET A 162 3.77 25.42 4.33
N HIS A 163 3.02 26.02 3.40
CA HIS A 163 3.48 27.21 2.67
C HIS A 163 3.27 28.53 3.42
N SER A 164 2.33 28.60 4.36
CA SER A 164 2.10 29.79 5.20
C SER A 164 3.10 29.90 6.37
N GLY A 165 3.77 28.80 6.74
CA GLY A 165 4.87 28.80 7.71
C GLY A 165 6.22 29.30 7.16
N SER A 166 6.31 29.62 5.86
CA SER A 166 7.54 30.11 5.21
C SER A 166 7.69 31.64 5.25
N SER A 167 6.71 32.37 5.79
CA SER A 167 6.64 33.84 5.76
C SER A 167 6.58 34.46 7.16
N SER A 168 7.47 34.02 8.05
CA SER A 168 7.85 34.76 9.26
C SER A 168 9.36 34.72 9.44
N SER A 169 10.03 35.57 8.67
CA SER A 169 11.33 36.16 8.95
C SER A 169 11.15 37.45 9.75
#